data_AF-A0A3D1I1F9-F1
#
_entry.id   AF-A0A3D1I1F9-F1
#
_cell.length_a   1.000
_cell.length_b   1.000
_cell.length_c   1.000
_cell.angle_alpha   90.00
_cell.angle_beta   90.00
_cell.angle_gamma   90.00
#
_symmetry.space_group_name_H-M   'P 1'
#
loop_
_entity.id
_entity.type
_entity.pdbx_description
1 polymer ?
#
loop_
_entity_poly.entity_id
_entity_poly.type
_entity_poly.pdbx_seq_one_letter_code
_entity_poly.pdbx_strand_id
1 'polypeptide(L)'
;MKKSVVRPFEAGSLLLALVGFAFPAMLIYEAVSIILKGPAPERIVVIAVAAALTYFISVSALKIIFMSKFTFYEDHFEAVYFDAFANHAKTFYKPMSAHKVSVYYDDIEKFGSFESKQLRRNGRDDNNRLLALAKVKGKLVPFTLPVWFQDSRNYFIINDKRGNGYLIDGKLYSVGQVGSVLRNLEDASGKSAVGGYPSMSNLIGLKILFGFGLTIAIPLGLIRLESLLNPQHVMSYQSGLRTAYVVTGMIFGLSILFKFMMVGISKESGNEDNIRKSRFMTTALSAVLFTVSAVCFILSVMQ
;
A
#
# COMPACT_ATOMS: atom_id res chain seq x y z
N MET A 1 19.98 8.21 -24.52
CA MET A 1 20.24 8.66 -23.13
C MET A 1 18.98 8.47 -22.27
N LYS A 2 19.06 8.32 -20.93
CA LYS A 2 17.86 8.28 -20.06
C LYS A 2 17.31 9.70 -19.90
N LYS A 3 16.04 9.93 -20.28
CA LYS A 3 15.41 11.26 -20.23
C LYS A 3 14.71 11.51 -18.90
N SER A 4 13.95 10.54 -18.40
CA SER A 4 13.22 10.71 -17.14
C SER A 4 12.94 9.37 -16.45
N VAL A 5 12.76 9.41 -15.13
CA VAL A 5 12.39 8.25 -14.32
C VAL A 5 11.26 8.64 -13.38
N VAL A 6 10.16 7.89 -13.41
CA VAL A 6 9.05 8.05 -12.47
C VAL A 6 8.98 6.80 -11.59
N ARG A 7 9.10 6.99 -10.27
CA ARG A 7 8.99 5.92 -9.28
C ARG A 7 7.68 6.05 -8.50
N PRO A 8 7.09 4.96 -8.00
CA PRO A 8 5.91 5.02 -7.17
C PRO A 8 6.22 5.70 -5.84
N PHE A 9 5.36 6.64 -5.46
CA PHE A 9 5.36 7.27 -4.15
C PHE A 9 3.94 7.69 -3.77
N GLU A 10 3.08 6.69 -3.64
CA GLU A 10 1.68 6.80 -3.22
C GLU A 10 1.44 6.04 -1.90
N ALA A 11 0.24 6.15 -1.35
CA ALA A 11 -0.20 5.49 -0.13
C ALA A 11 0.12 3.99 -0.08
N GLY A 12 -0.07 3.27 -1.20
CA GLY A 12 0.25 1.84 -1.28
C GLY A 12 1.75 1.57 -1.11
N SER A 13 2.61 2.37 -1.75
CA SER A 13 4.06 2.27 -1.60
C SER A 13 4.55 2.72 -0.22
N LEU A 14 3.92 3.73 0.37
CA LEU A 14 4.24 4.20 1.71
C LEU A 14 3.85 3.15 2.77
N LEU A 15 2.69 2.51 2.62
CA LEU A 15 2.26 1.43 3.51
C LEU A 15 3.18 0.23 3.40
N LEU A 16 3.60 -0.16 2.20
CA LEU A 16 4.60 -1.20 2.02
C LEU A 16 5.94 -0.81 2.64
N ALA A 17 6.37 0.45 2.55
CA ALA A 17 7.61 0.91 3.18
C ALA A 17 7.50 0.80 4.69
N LEU A 18 6.39 1.30 5.25
CA LEU A 18 6.11 1.29 6.68
C LEU A 18 5.97 -0.14 7.21
N VAL A 19 5.28 -1.05 6.53
CA VAL A 19 5.27 -2.47 6.89
C VAL A 19 6.68 -3.05 6.82
N GLY A 20 7.44 -2.69 5.78
CA GLY A 20 8.83 -3.09 5.61
C GLY A 20 9.80 -2.56 6.68
N PHE A 21 9.44 -1.53 7.46
CA PHE A 21 10.29 -0.94 8.51
C PHE A 21 9.73 -1.11 9.94
N ALA A 22 8.42 -0.94 10.14
CA ALA A 22 7.75 -0.99 11.44
C ALA A 22 7.55 -2.43 11.95
N PHE A 23 7.25 -3.39 11.07
CA PHE A 23 7.17 -4.80 11.44
C PHE A 23 8.51 -5.31 11.99
N PRO A 24 9.67 -5.07 11.33
CA PRO A 24 11.00 -5.34 11.89
C PRO A 24 11.20 -4.73 13.28
N ALA A 25 10.86 -3.45 13.46
CA ALA A 25 11.10 -2.74 14.71
C ALA A 25 10.29 -3.32 15.87
N MET A 26 9.00 -3.63 15.65
CA MET A 26 8.17 -4.30 16.66
C MET A 26 8.63 -5.72 16.95
N LEU A 27 9.03 -6.49 15.94
CA LEU A 27 9.46 -7.87 16.12
C LEU A 27 10.81 -7.95 16.83
N ILE A 28 11.72 -7.00 16.56
CA ILE A 28 12.97 -6.84 17.31
C ILE A 28 12.69 -6.44 18.75
N TYR A 29 11.76 -5.50 19.00
CA TYR A 29 11.38 -5.09 20.35
C TYR A 29 10.81 -6.26 21.18
N GLU A 30 9.85 -7.01 20.60
CA GLU A 30 9.28 -8.20 21.24
C GLU A 30 10.32 -9.31 21.45
N ALA A 31 11.18 -9.56 20.45
CA ALA A 31 12.29 -10.48 20.59
C ALA A 31 13.21 -10.07 21.76
N VAL A 32 13.59 -8.79 21.87
CA VAL A 32 14.41 -8.27 22.98
C VAL A 32 13.72 -8.43 24.33
N SER A 33 12.41 -8.17 24.41
CA SER A 33 11.60 -8.35 25.63
C SER A 33 11.59 -9.82 26.10
N ILE A 34 11.45 -10.77 25.17
CA ILE A 34 11.46 -12.21 25.44
C ILE A 34 12.89 -12.71 25.75
N ILE A 35 13.91 -12.21 25.04
CA ILE A 35 15.33 -12.47 25.29
C ILE A 35 15.74 -12.07 26.70
N LEU A 36 15.17 -11.01 27.26
CA LEU A 36 15.46 -10.59 28.62
C LEU A 36 14.81 -11.49 29.69
N LYS A 37 13.84 -12.35 29.33
CA LYS A 37 12.99 -13.09 30.29
C LYS A 37 12.95 -14.62 30.13
N GLY A 38 13.27 -15.22 28.98
CA GLY A 38 13.16 -16.68 28.73
C GLY A 38 14.46 -17.49 28.91
N PRO A 39 14.48 -18.83 28.81
CA PRO A 39 15.70 -19.67 28.80
C PRO A 39 16.46 -19.63 27.45
N ALA A 40 17.79 -19.82 27.48
CA ALA A 40 18.70 -19.58 26.35
C ALA A 40 18.35 -20.24 24.99
N PRO A 41 17.86 -21.50 24.92
CA PRO A 41 17.55 -22.15 23.63
C PRO A 41 16.34 -21.52 22.92
N GLU A 42 15.31 -21.15 23.68
CA GLU A 42 14.08 -20.52 23.16
C GLU A 42 14.39 -19.12 22.60
N ARG A 43 15.34 -18.39 23.23
CA ARG A 43 15.82 -17.09 22.74
C ARG A 43 16.42 -17.18 21.35
N ILE A 44 17.26 -18.19 21.08
CA ILE A 44 17.94 -18.36 19.79
C ILE A 44 16.92 -18.65 18.68
N VAL A 45 15.92 -19.50 18.97
CA VAL A 45 14.86 -19.84 18.02
C VAL A 45 14.00 -18.62 17.70
N VAL A 46 13.59 -17.85 18.72
CA VAL A 46 12.79 -16.63 18.52
C VAL A 46 13.57 -15.58 17.71
N ILE A 47 14.86 -15.37 18.00
CA ILE A 47 15.71 -14.47 17.21
C ILE A 47 15.80 -14.93 15.75
N ALA A 48 16.04 -16.23 15.51
CA ALA A 48 16.18 -16.77 14.16
C ALA A 48 14.89 -16.62 13.35
N VAL A 49 13.73 -16.95 13.95
CA VAL A 49 12.42 -16.79 13.31
C VAL A 49 12.10 -15.31 13.08
N ALA A 50 12.39 -14.44 14.06
CA ALA A 50 12.20 -13.00 13.96
C ALA A 50 13.02 -12.39 12.82
N ALA A 51 14.30 -12.75 12.74
CA ALA A 51 15.21 -12.29 11.69
C ALA A 51 14.77 -12.79 10.31
N ALA A 52 14.35 -14.05 10.19
CA ALA A 52 13.88 -14.63 8.94
C ALA A 52 12.59 -13.96 8.44
N LEU A 53 11.59 -13.76 9.31
CA LEU A 53 10.34 -13.08 8.97
C LEU A 53 10.56 -11.60 8.63
N THR A 54 11.39 -10.93 9.41
CA THR A 54 11.80 -9.54 9.18
C THR A 54 12.46 -9.41 7.82
N TYR A 55 13.46 -10.24 7.53
CA TYR A 55 14.15 -10.25 6.24
C TYR A 55 13.16 -10.48 5.10
N PHE A 56 12.29 -11.49 5.20
CA PHE A 56 11.36 -11.83 4.13
C PHE A 56 10.35 -10.70 3.84
N ILE A 57 9.77 -10.11 4.88
CA ILE A 57 8.74 -9.06 4.75
C ILE A 57 9.38 -7.73 4.31
N SER A 58 10.49 -7.32 4.92
CA SER A 58 11.20 -6.10 4.54
C SER A 58 11.73 -6.17 3.12
N VAL A 59 12.43 -7.25 2.76
CA VAL A 59 13.00 -7.38 1.41
C VAL A 59 11.87 -7.40 0.38
N SER A 60 10.78 -8.15 0.62
CA SER A 60 9.67 -8.20 -0.34
C SER A 60 8.98 -6.85 -0.52
N ALA A 61 8.66 -6.16 0.59
CA ALA A 61 7.94 -4.89 0.54
C ALA A 61 8.81 -3.75 -0.04
N LEU A 62 10.07 -3.65 0.38
CA LEU A 62 11.01 -2.64 -0.13
C LEU A 62 11.36 -2.89 -1.60
N LYS A 63 11.51 -4.16 -2.01
CA LYS A 63 11.77 -4.51 -3.41
C LYS A 63 10.64 -4.06 -4.34
N ILE A 64 9.38 -4.26 -3.95
CA ILE A 64 8.21 -3.79 -4.73
C ILE A 64 8.29 -2.28 -4.97
N ILE A 65 8.61 -1.49 -3.94
CA ILE A 65 8.64 -0.03 -4.02
C ILE A 65 9.83 0.47 -4.84
N PHE A 66 11.04 -0.02 -4.53
CA PHE A 66 12.26 0.55 -5.10
C PHE A 66 12.55 0.04 -6.51
N MET A 67 12.09 -1.16 -6.86
CA MET A 67 12.28 -1.70 -8.22
C MET A 67 11.19 -1.25 -9.18
N SER A 68 9.96 -0.98 -8.70
CA SER A 68 8.90 -0.45 -9.56
C SER A 68 9.28 0.94 -10.08
N LYS A 69 9.23 1.13 -11.39
CA LYS A 69 9.52 2.43 -12.04
C LYS A 69 9.12 2.43 -13.50
N PHE A 70 8.83 3.61 -14.02
CA PHE A 70 8.87 3.93 -15.44
C PHE A 70 10.18 4.64 -15.75
N THR A 71 10.89 4.19 -16.77
CA THR A 71 12.12 4.81 -17.29
C THR A 71 11.89 5.17 -18.75
N PHE A 72 12.07 6.43 -19.10
CA PHE A 72 11.86 6.94 -20.45
C PHE A 72 13.23 7.16 -21.10
N TYR A 73 13.43 6.53 -22.26
CA TYR A 73 14.61 6.70 -23.10
C TYR A 73 14.26 7.58 -24.29
N GLU A 74 15.07 7.57 -25.35
CA GLU A 74 14.83 8.40 -26.53
C GLU A 74 13.80 7.80 -27.48
N ASP A 75 13.81 6.48 -27.61
CA ASP A 75 13.09 5.68 -28.60
C ASP A 75 12.03 4.75 -27.97
N HIS A 76 12.20 4.42 -26.70
CA HIS A 76 11.29 3.54 -25.96
C HIS A 76 11.15 3.94 -24.49
N PHE A 77 10.15 3.38 -23.82
CA PHE A 77 10.11 3.38 -22.36
C PHE A 77 10.18 1.94 -21.82
N GLU A 78 10.73 1.82 -20.63
CA GLU A 78 10.70 0.59 -19.84
C GLU A 78 9.85 0.79 -18.59
N ALA A 79 8.95 -0.14 -18.33
CA ALA A 79 8.22 -0.24 -17.08
C ALA A 79 8.67 -1.49 -16.33
N VAL A 80 9.11 -1.31 -15.10
CA VAL A 80 9.29 -2.39 -14.13
C VAL A 80 8.16 -2.28 -13.13
N TYR A 81 7.41 -3.36 -12.93
CA TYR A 81 6.28 -3.40 -12.00
C TYR A 81 6.13 -4.79 -11.39
N PHE A 82 5.31 -4.89 -10.35
CA PHE A 82 4.93 -6.15 -9.73
C PHE A 82 3.42 -6.28 -9.79
N ASP A 83 2.93 -7.49 -10.04
CA ASP A 83 1.51 -7.81 -9.91
C ASP A 83 1.16 -7.83 -8.42
N ALA A 84 0.93 -6.66 -7.85
CA ALA A 84 0.82 -6.48 -6.40
C ALA A 84 -0.31 -7.31 -5.76
N PHE A 85 -1.28 -7.81 -6.55
CA PHE A 85 -2.46 -8.53 -6.07
C PHE A 85 -2.98 -9.63 -7.01
N ALA A 86 -2.12 -10.27 -7.82
CA ALA A 86 -2.53 -11.60 -8.30
C ALA A 86 -2.85 -12.47 -7.07
N ASN A 87 -3.73 -13.47 -7.20
CA ASN A 87 -4.36 -14.23 -6.10
C ASN A 87 -3.32 -14.98 -5.22
N HIS A 88 -2.56 -14.24 -4.41
CA HIS A 88 -1.28 -14.64 -3.79
C HIS A 88 -1.47 -15.33 -2.45
N ALA A 89 -2.72 -15.55 -2.03
CA ALA A 89 -3.03 -16.41 -0.89
C ALA A 89 -2.41 -17.82 -1.04
N LYS A 90 -2.11 -18.27 -2.27
CA LYS A 90 -1.50 -19.58 -2.55
C LYS A 90 0.03 -19.62 -2.64
N THR A 91 0.72 -18.47 -2.67
CA THR A 91 2.16 -18.37 -3.00
C THR A 91 2.95 -17.40 -2.13
N PHE A 92 2.47 -17.10 -0.91
CA PHE A 92 3.11 -16.16 0.03
C PHE A 92 4.58 -16.51 0.38
N TYR A 93 5.03 -17.74 0.10
CA TYR A 93 6.37 -18.25 0.37
C TYR A 93 7.38 -18.05 -0.77
N LYS A 94 6.99 -17.48 -1.94
CA LYS A 94 7.92 -17.22 -3.04
C LYS A 94 8.22 -15.72 -3.17
N PRO A 95 9.50 -15.33 -3.39
CA PRO A 95 9.85 -13.95 -3.70
C PRO A 95 9.08 -13.47 -4.93
N MET A 96 8.42 -12.32 -4.85
CA MET A 96 7.71 -11.75 -6.00
C MET A 96 8.71 -11.44 -7.12
N SER A 97 8.38 -11.90 -8.33
CA SER A 97 9.15 -11.61 -9.54
C SER A 97 8.68 -10.28 -10.13
N ALA A 98 9.63 -9.46 -10.55
CA ALA A 98 9.31 -8.21 -11.24
C ALA A 98 8.97 -8.51 -12.70
N HIS A 99 7.92 -7.88 -13.21
CA HIS A 99 7.65 -7.81 -14.63
C HIS A 99 8.41 -6.63 -15.22
N LYS A 100 9.07 -6.86 -16.36
CA LYS A 100 9.71 -5.81 -17.15
C LYS A 100 9.05 -5.78 -18.52
N VAL A 101 8.56 -4.62 -18.90
CA VAL A 101 7.98 -4.34 -20.21
C VAL A 101 8.79 -3.24 -20.86
N SER A 102 9.11 -3.41 -22.14
CA SER A 102 9.76 -2.40 -22.97
C SER A 102 8.89 -2.18 -24.20
N VAL A 103 8.54 -0.93 -24.48
CA VAL A 103 7.69 -0.57 -25.62
C VAL A 103 8.29 0.64 -26.33
N TYR A 104 8.53 0.50 -27.62
CA TYR A 104 8.98 1.59 -28.50
C TYR A 104 7.86 2.58 -28.75
N TYR A 105 8.18 3.87 -28.74
CA TYR A 105 7.17 4.92 -28.91
C TYR A 105 6.44 4.82 -30.25
N ASP A 106 7.17 4.43 -31.30
CA ASP A 106 6.62 4.23 -32.65
C ASP A 106 5.62 3.08 -32.73
N ASP A 107 5.71 2.08 -31.84
CA ASP A 107 4.83 0.93 -31.81
C ASP A 107 3.54 1.20 -31.02
N ILE A 108 3.50 2.25 -30.20
CA ILE A 108 2.32 2.58 -29.40
C ILE A 108 1.17 2.97 -30.33
N GLU A 109 0.06 2.23 -30.30
CA GLU A 109 -1.17 2.59 -31.01
C GLU A 109 -1.95 3.63 -30.19
N LYS A 110 -2.22 3.29 -28.94
CA LYS A 110 -3.05 4.04 -27.99
C LYS A 110 -2.65 3.69 -26.55
N PHE A 111 -2.82 4.64 -25.65
CA PHE A 111 -2.55 4.44 -24.23
C PHE A 111 -3.42 5.32 -23.37
N GLY A 112 -3.49 5.00 -22.08
CA GLY A 112 -4.16 5.83 -21.09
C GLY A 112 -4.13 5.22 -19.69
N SER A 113 -4.58 6.01 -18.72
CA SER A 113 -4.88 5.54 -17.38
C SER A 113 -6.38 5.37 -17.22
N PHE A 114 -6.82 4.24 -16.68
CA PHE A 114 -8.24 3.92 -16.52
C PHE A 114 -8.51 3.30 -15.15
N GLU A 115 -9.62 3.69 -14.54
CA GLU A 115 -10.18 2.97 -13.40
C GLU A 115 -10.86 1.69 -13.91
N SER A 116 -10.83 0.59 -13.14
CA SER A 116 -11.47 -0.67 -13.56
C SER A 116 -12.94 -0.52 -13.93
N LYS A 117 -13.68 0.34 -13.21
CA LYS A 117 -15.10 0.62 -13.47
C LYS A 117 -15.36 1.25 -14.84
N GLN A 118 -14.35 1.86 -15.45
CA GLN A 118 -14.44 2.42 -16.80
C GLN A 118 -14.21 1.35 -17.88
N LEU A 119 -13.71 0.17 -17.50
CA LEU A 119 -13.36 -0.94 -18.39
C LEU A 119 -14.43 -2.03 -18.30
N ARG A 120 -15.11 -2.29 -19.42
CA ARG A 120 -16.06 -3.39 -19.53
C ARG A 120 -15.47 -4.53 -20.35
N ARG A 121 -15.49 -5.74 -19.81
CA ARG A 121 -15.10 -6.97 -20.55
C ARG A 121 -16.10 -7.21 -21.68
N ASN A 122 -15.59 -7.43 -22.89
CA ASN A 122 -16.38 -7.55 -24.11
C ASN A 122 -16.01 -8.81 -24.93
N GLY A 123 -15.57 -9.87 -24.25
CA GLY A 123 -15.21 -11.14 -24.86
C GLY A 123 -13.70 -11.37 -24.94
N ARG A 124 -13.30 -12.31 -25.80
CA ARG A 124 -11.91 -12.65 -26.06
C ARG A 124 -11.63 -12.62 -27.56
N ASP A 125 -10.38 -12.33 -27.92
CA ASP A 125 -9.91 -12.49 -29.29
C ASP A 125 -9.44 -13.93 -29.57
N ASP A 126 -9.06 -14.19 -30.82
CA ASP A 126 -8.59 -15.51 -31.28
C ASP A 126 -7.29 -15.95 -30.58
N ASN A 127 -6.54 -15.02 -30.00
CA ASN A 127 -5.33 -15.27 -29.21
C ASN A 127 -5.62 -15.41 -27.71
N ASN A 128 -6.89 -15.64 -27.35
CA ASN A 128 -7.39 -15.78 -25.99
C ASN A 128 -7.14 -14.54 -25.11
N ARG A 129 -6.89 -13.36 -25.69
CA ARG A 129 -6.71 -12.10 -24.95
C ARG A 129 -8.08 -11.49 -24.65
N LEU A 130 -8.17 -10.73 -23.57
CA LEU A 130 -9.42 -10.11 -23.15
C LEU A 130 -9.67 -8.84 -23.96
N LEU A 131 -10.79 -8.75 -24.66
CA LEU A 131 -11.22 -7.49 -25.28
C LEU A 131 -11.98 -6.67 -24.24
N ALA A 132 -11.55 -5.44 -24.01
CA ALA A 132 -12.19 -4.52 -23.06
C ALA A 132 -12.59 -3.22 -23.75
N LEU A 133 -13.73 -2.65 -23.35
CA LEU A 133 -14.20 -1.35 -23.81
C LEU A 133 -14.04 -0.34 -22.67
N ALA A 134 -13.23 0.69 -22.90
CA ALA A 134 -13.10 1.83 -22.00
C ALA A 134 -14.13 2.91 -22.36
N LYS A 135 -14.93 3.34 -21.38
CA LYS A 135 -15.86 4.48 -21.56
C LYS A 135 -15.12 5.80 -21.33
N VAL A 136 -14.87 6.55 -22.39
CA VAL A 136 -14.13 7.82 -22.40
C VAL A 136 -15.01 8.92 -22.97
N LYS A 137 -15.33 9.94 -22.16
CA LYS A 137 -16.14 11.11 -22.59
C LYS A 137 -17.41 10.70 -23.39
N GLY A 138 -18.07 9.62 -22.96
CA GLY A 138 -19.27 9.08 -23.61
C GLY A 138 -19.02 8.15 -24.81
N LYS A 139 -17.79 8.05 -25.32
CA LYS A 139 -17.40 7.12 -26.39
C LYS A 139 -16.81 5.83 -25.83
N LEU A 140 -17.00 4.72 -26.52
CA LEU A 140 -16.40 3.43 -26.19
C LEU A 140 -15.11 3.24 -26.99
N VAL A 141 -14.01 2.99 -26.32
CA VAL A 141 -12.70 2.76 -26.92
C VAL A 141 -12.27 1.33 -26.66
N PRO A 142 -11.95 0.52 -27.69
CA PRO A 142 -11.50 -0.85 -27.50
C PRO A 142 -10.04 -0.91 -27.08
N PHE A 143 -9.75 -1.80 -26.13
CA PHE A 143 -8.43 -2.19 -25.66
C PHE A 143 -8.31 -3.72 -25.66
N THR A 144 -7.09 -4.21 -25.83
CA THR A 144 -6.76 -5.62 -25.68
C THR A 144 -6.04 -5.74 -24.35
N LEU A 145 -6.47 -6.64 -23.48
CA LEU A 145 -5.92 -6.81 -22.14
C LEU A 145 -5.48 -8.26 -21.93
N PRO A 146 -4.51 -8.50 -21.04
CA PRO A 146 -4.20 -9.86 -20.62
C PRO A 146 -5.36 -10.51 -19.84
N VAL A 147 -5.46 -11.84 -19.93
CA VAL A 147 -6.57 -12.64 -19.34
C VAL A 147 -6.65 -12.53 -17.83
N TRP A 148 -5.53 -12.24 -17.17
CA TRP A 148 -5.42 -12.09 -15.73
C TRP A 148 -5.90 -10.73 -15.20
N PHE A 149 -6.50 -9.87 -16.05
CA PHE A 149 -7.13 -8.62 -15.63
C PHE A 149 -8.09 -8.82 -14.43
N GLN A 150 -7.86 -8.05 -13.37
CA GLN A 150 -8.71 -7.98 -12.18
C GLN A 150 -9.23 -6.55 -11.98
N ASP A 151 -10.20 -6.34 -11.09
CA ASP A 151 -10.62 -4.97 -10.78
C ASP A 151 -9.57 -4.28 -9.90
N SER A 152 -9.00 -3.18 -10.41
CA SER A 152 -8.04 -2.31 -9.72
C SER A 152 -8.49 -0.86 -9.77
N ARG A 153 -8.05 -0.08 -8.77
CA ARG A 153 -8.25 1.37 -8.72
C ARG A 153 -7.80 2.08 -9.99
N ASN A 154 -6.63 1.72 -10.51
CA ASN A 154 -6.06 2.35 -11.70
C ASN A 154 -5.17 1.38 -12.45
N TYR A 155 -5.28 1.42 -13.77
CA TYR A 155 -4.41 0.71 -14.70
C TYR A 155 -3.83 1.67 -15.72
N PHE A 156 -2.53 1.55 -15.97
CA PHE A 156 -1.96 2.03 -17.22
C PHE A 156 -2.16 0.95 -18.26
N ILE A 157 -2.83 1.31 -19.35
CA ILE A 157 -3.07 0.42 -20.48
C ILE A 157 -2.35 0.99 -21.69
N ILE A 158 -1.56 0.16 -22.36
CA ILE A 158 -0.83 0.51 -23.57
C ILE A 158 -1.08 -0.60 -24.59
N ASN A 159 -1.70 -0.24 -25.71
CA ASN A 159 -1.86 -1.13 -26.85
C ASN A 159 -0.83 -0.76 -27.90
N ASP A 160 -0.09 -1.75 -28.39
CA ASP A 160 0.76 -1.57 -29.56
C ASP A 160 -0.04 -1.75 -30.87
N LYS A 161 0.56 -1.33 -31.99
CA LYS A 161 0.01 -1.46 -33.35
C LYS A 161 -0.21 -2.92 -33.77
N ARG A 162 0.39 -3.89 -33.06
CA ARG A 162 0.27 -5.33 -33.33
C ARG A 162 -0.85 -5.98 -32.50
N GLY A 163 -1.60 -5.20 -31.72
CA GLY A 163 -2.70 -5.67 -30.89
C GLY A 163 -2.27 -6.29 -29.56
N ASN A 164 -1.02 -6.12 -29.14
CA ASN A 164 -0.57 -6.50 -27.79
C ASN A 164 -0.96 -5.43 -26.78
N GLY A 165 -1.55 -5.87 -25.68
CA GLY A 165 -1.95 -5.02 -24.57
C GLY A 165 -1.05 -5.19 -23.37
N TYR A 166 -0.39 -4.12 -22.96
CA TYR A 166 0.36 -4.05 -21.72
C TYR A 166 -0.52 -3.41 -20.64
N LEU A 167 -0.67 -4.13 -19.53
CA LEU A 167 -1.45 -3.71 -18.38
C LEU A 167 -0.52 -3.56 -17.18
N ILE A 168 -0.37 -2.35 -16.66
CA ILE A 168 0.49 -2.06 -15.52
C ILE A 168 -0.38 -1.53 -14.38
N ASP A 169 -0.27 -2.13 -13.20
CA ASP A 169 -1.03 -1.70 -12.02
C ASP A 169 -0.56 -0.30 -11.56
N GLY A 170 -1.47 0.66 -11.59
CA GLY A 170 -1.24 2.03 -11.17
C GLY A 170 -1.35 2.27 -9.67
N LYS A 171 -1.74 1.27 -8.86
CA LYS A 171 -2.01 1.41 -7.41
C LYS A 171 -0.89 2.03 -6.59
N LEU A 172 0.37 1.87 -7.01
CA LEU A 172 1.53 2.40 -6.27
C LEU A 172 1.89 3.84 -6.68
N TYR A 173 1.26 4.38 -7.72
CA TYR A 173 1.56 5.70 -8.28
C TYR A 173 0.50 6.73 -7.89
N SER A 174 0.94 7.91 -7.47
CA SER A 174 0.05 9.02 -7.17
C SER A 174 -0.54 9.62 -8.45
N VAL A 175 -1.63 10.36 -8.36
CA VAL A 175 -2.23 11.04 -9.53
C VAL A 175 -1.22 11.94 -10.26
N GLY A 176 -0.37 12.65 -9.51
CA GLY A 176 0.69 13.47 -10.10
C GLY A 176 1.73 12.63 -10.86
N GLN A 177 2.10 11.47 -10.32
CA GLN A 177 3.02 10.54 -10.97
C GLN A 177 2.40 9.89 -12.21
N VAL A 178 1.12 9.51 -12.14
CA VAL A 178 0.36 9.03 -13.29
C VAL A 178 0.31 10.11 -14.37
N GLY A 179 0.04 11.36 -14.00
CA GLY A 179 0.06 12.47 -14.94
C GLY A 179 1.44 12.71 -15.57
N SER A 180 2.52 12.60 -14.79
CA SER A 180 3.88 12.71 -15.33
C SER A 180 4.19 11.58 -16.32
N VAL A 181 3.79 10.33 -16.03
CA VAL A 181 3.94 9.20 -16.95
C VAL A 181 3.18 9.44 -18.25
N LEU A 182 1.91 9.87 -18.16
CA LEU A 182 1.10 10.14 -19.36
C LEU A 182 1.69 11.28 -20.20
N ARG A 183 2.11 12.40 -19.59
CA ARG A 183 2.76 13.51 -20.32
C ARG A 183 4.02 13.07 -21.03
N ASN A 184 4.90 12.33 -20.35
CA ASN A 184 6.13 11.84 -20.97
C ASN A 184 5.84 10.90 -22.16
N LEU A 185 4.76 10.10 -22.10
CA LEU A 185 4.32 9.28 -23.23
C LEU A 185 3.74 10.13 -24.37
N GLU A 186 2.95 11.17 -24.05
CA GLU A 186 2.41 12.10 -25.05
C GLU A 186 3.51 12.84 -25.79
N ASP A 187 4.47 13.40 -25.04
CA ASP A 187 5.61 14.15 -25.58
C ASP A 187 6.53 13.27 -26.44
N ALA A 188 6.73 12.00 -26.05
CA ALA A 188 7.63 11.09 -26.75
C ALA A 188 6.99 10.39 -27.96
N SER A 189 5.71 10.02 -27.87
CA SER A 189 5.00 9.30 -28.96
C SER A 189 4.27 10.22 -29.94
N GLY A 190 4.11 11.51 -29.60
CA GLY A 190 3.30 12.46 -30.37
C GLY A 190 1.80 12.16 -30.36
N LYS A 191 1.34 11.25 -29.49
CA LYS A 191 -0.06 10.81 -29.40
C LYS A 191 -0.67 11.24 -28.08
N SER A 192 -1.91 11.73 -28.12
CA SER A 192 -2.64 12.10 -26.91
C SER A 192 -3.18 10.88 -26.17
N ALA A 193 -3.14 10.92 -24.83
CA ALA A 193 -3.68 9.88 -23.98
C ALA A 193 -5.21 9.80 -24.11
N VAL A 194 -5.74 8.59 -24.30
CA VAL A 194 -7.15 8.39 -24.65
C VAL A 194 -8.09 8.60 -23.45
N GLY A 195 -7.67 8.26 -22.22
CA GLY A 195 -8.53 8.24 -21.03
C GLY A 195 -8.63 9.54 -20.22
N GLY A 196 -7.83 10.56 -20.53
CA GLY A 196 -7.66 11.74 -19.66
C GLY A 196 -6.90 11.42 -18.36
N TYR A 197 -6.46 12.47 -17.67
CA TYR A 197 -5.71 12.36 -16.42
C TYR A 197 -6.60 11.88 -15.27
N PRO A 198 -6.12 11.04 -14.35
CA PRO A 198 -6.91 10.65 -13.17
C PRO A 198 -7.29 11.90 -12.38
N SER A 199 -8.55 12.02 -11.96
CA SER A 199 -9.07 13.23 -11.32
C SER A 199 -9.03 13.22 -9.79
N MET A 200 -8.69 12.10 -9.15
CA MET A 200 -8.80 11.99 -7.69
C MET A 200 -7.44 11.90 -7.00
N SER A 201 -6.92 13.05 -6.60
CA SER A 201 -5.90 13.16 -5.56
C SER A 201 -6.45 12.56 -4.26
N ASN A 202 -6.14 11.30 -4.00
CA ASN A 202 -6.50 10.69 -2.72
C ASN A 202 -5.41 11.01 -1.70
N LEU A 203 -5.73 11.88 -0.73
CA LEU A 203 -4.91 12.16 0.47
C LEU A 203 -4.75 10.93 1.39
N ILE A 204 -5.05 9.72 0.91
CA ILE A 204 -4.93 8.46 1.64
C ILE A 204 -3.50 8.27 2.12
N GLY A 205 -2.49 8.62 1.30
CA GLY A 205 -1.08 8.51 1.71
C GLY A 205 -0.75 9.37 2.93
N LEU A 206 -1.26 10.61 2.96
CA LEU A 206 -1.10 11.52 4.10
C LEU A 206 -1.89 11.02 5.32
N LYS A 207 -3.10 10.47 5.13
CA LYS A 207 -3.92 9.89 6.22
C LYS A 207 -3.29 8.63 6.81
N ILE A 208 -2.65 7.80 5.99
CA ILE A 208 -1.89 6.63 6.45
C ILE A 208 -0.63 7.07 7.19
N LEU A 209 0.11 8.06 6.68
CA LEU A 209 1.27 8.61 7.40
C LEU A 209 0.85 9.17 8.77
N PHE A 210 -0.25 9.92 8.81
CA PHE A 210 -0.81 10.46 10.05
C PHE A 210 -1.24 9.34 11.02
N GLY A 211 -1.93 8.31 10.54
CA GLY A 211 -2.35 7.19 11.38
C GLY A 211 -1.18 6.37 11.93
N PHE A 212 -0.10 6.16 11.17
CA PHE A 212 1.12 5.53 11.67
C PHE A 212 1.85 6.43 12.67
N GLY A 213 1.91 7.73 12.38
CA GLY A 213 2.40 8.74 13.32
C GLY A 213 1.66 8.66 14.66
N LEU A 214 0.33 8.48 14.63
CA LEU A 214 -0.48 8.31 15.84
C LEU A 214 -0.15 7.03 16.61
N THR A 215 0.11 5.90 15.94
CA THR A 215 0.50 4.64 16.59
C THR A 215 1.76 4.79 17.46
N ILE A 216 2.68 5.68 17.09
CA ILE A 216 3.92 5.94 17.85
C ILE A 216 3.75 7.13 18.80
N ALA A 217 3.09 8.20 18.35
CA ALA A 217 2.94 9.43 19.11
C ALA A 217 2.03 9.26 20.33
N ILE A 218 0.97 8.44 20.23
CA ILE A 218 0.05 8.19 21.34
C ILE A 218 0.77 7.53 22.53
N PRO A 219 1.48 6.40 22.37
CA PRO A 219 2.26 5.82 23.46
C PRO A 219 3.32 6.75 24.04
N LEU A 220 4.10 7.42 23.20
CA LEU A 220 5.15 8.35 23.67
C LEU A 220 4.56 9.53 24.44
N GLY A 221 3.43 10.08 23.96
CA GLY A 221 2.69 11.14 24.62
C GLY A 221 2.16 10.70 25.99
N LEU A 222 1.58 9.51 26.07
CA LEU A 222 1.10 8.93 27.34
C LEU A 222 2.25 8.69 28.32
N ILE A 223 3.37 8.10 27.90
CA ILE A 223 4.53 7.90 28.80
C ILE A 223 5.06 9.24 29.33
N ARG A 224 5.13 10.28 28.49
CA ARG A 224 5.49 11.65 28.92
C ARG A 224 4.50 12.21 29.91
N LEU A 225 3.21 12.06 29.64
CA LEU A 225 2.17 12.59 30.50
C LEU A 225 2.15 11.87 31.86
N GLU A 226 2.36 10.55 31.89
CA GLU A 226 2.53 9.79 33.14
C GLU A 226 3.74 10.31 33.93
N SER A 227 4.89 10.51 33.29
CA SER A 227 6.10 10.99 34.00
C SER A 227 5.95 12.42 34.56
N LEU A 228 5.07 13.23 33.97
CA LEU A 228 4.74 14.57 34.47
C LEU A 228 3.77 14.51 35.64
N LEU A 229 2.82 13.57 35.63
CA LEU A 229 1.82 13.41 36.68
C LEU A 229 2.35 12.65 37.90
N ASN A 230 3.20 11.64 37.69
CA ASN A 230 3.85 10.87 38.73
C ASN A 230 5.38 10.98 38.55
N PRO A 231 6.05 11.83 39.35
CA PRO A 231 7.50 12.05 39.25
C PRO A 231 8.35 10.80 39.51
N GLN A 232 7.81 9.77 40.15
CA GLN A 232 8.51 8.49 40.35
C GLN A 232 8.53 7.64 39.07
N HIS A 233 7.63 7.91 38.13
CA HIS A 233 7.49 7.17 36.87
C HIS A 233 8.30 7.81 35.74
N VAL A 234 9.63 7.79 35.91
CA VAL A 234 10.58 8.22 34.87
C VAL A 234 10.35 7.52 33.53
N MET A 235 10.89 8.05 32.43
CA MET A 235 10.72 7.48 31.08
C MET A 235 11.05 5.98 31.00
N SER A 236 11.99 5.50 31.81
CA SER A 236 12.42 4.10 31.89
C SER A 236 11.60 3.22 32.85
N TYR A 237 10.65 3.79 33.59
CA TYR A 237 9.77 3.02 34.48
C TYR A 237 9.00 1.97 33.66
N GLN A 238 8.86 0.76 34.21
CA GLN A 238 8.14 -0.33 33.54
C GLN A 238 7.21 -1.00 34.54
N SER A 239 5.93 -1.04 34.18
CA SER A 239 4.88 -1.76 34.90
C SER A 239 4.01 -2.53 33.92
N GLY A 240 3.28 -3.53 34.42
CA GLY A 240 2.29 -4.26 33.62
C GLY A 240 1.21 -3.33 33.06
N LEU A 241 0.78 -2.34 33.84
CA LEU A 241 -0.21 -1.35 33.44
C LEU A 241 0.34 -0.38 32.39
N ARG A 242 1.61 0.04 32.53
CA ARG A 242 2.31 0.84 31.51
C ARG A 242 2.40 0.11 30.19
N THR A 243 2.81 -1.15 30.24
CA THR A 243 2.87 -2.01 29.05
C THR A 243 1.48 -2.16 28.42
N ALA A 244 0.44 -2.36 29.23
CA ALA A 244 -0.93 -2.51 28.75
C ALA A 244 -1.48 -1.25 28.07
N TYR A 245 -1.31 -0.05 28.65
CA TYR A 245 -1.81 1.18 28.01
C TYR A 245 -1.01 1.54 26.75
N VAL A 246 0.29 1.23 26.71
CA VAL A 246 1.15 1.42 25.53
C VAL A 246 0.69 0.52 24.39
N VAL A 247 0.54 -0.78 24.63
CA VAL A 247 0.11 -1.75 23.61
C VAL A 247 -1.29 -1.43 23.12
N THR A 248 -2.23 -1.15 24.02
CA THR A 248 -3.60 -0.78 23.62
C THR A 248 -3.67 0.56 22.89
N GLY A 249 -2.83 1.54 23.24
CA GLY A 249 -2.67 2.80 22.52
C GLY A 249 -2.11 2.63 21.10
N MET A 250 -1.16 1.71 20.92
CA MET A 250 -0.65 1.34 19.59
C MET A 250 -1.73 0.67 18.75
N ILE A 251 -2.47 -0.29 19.33
CA ILE A 251 -3.57 -1.00 18.65
C ILE A 251 -4.70 -0.02 18.31
N PHE A 252 -4.96 0.98 19.14
CA PHE A 252 -5.89 2.08 18.86
C PHE A 252 -5.45 2.94 17.65
N GLY A 253 -4.16 3.32 17.58
CA GLY A 253 -3.62 4.00 16.40
C GLY A 253 -3.78 3.15 15.13
N LEU A 254 -3.54 1.84 15.24
CA LEU A 254 -3.74 0.88 14.15
C LEU A 254 -5.22 0.69 13.78
N SER A 255 -6.15 0.76 14.74
CA SER A 255 -7.58 0.64 14.44
C SER A 255 -8.11 1.86 13.67
N ILE A 256 -7.55 3.06 13.93
CA ILE A 256 -7.82 4.26 13.15
C ILE A 256 -7.28 4.12 11.71
N LEU A 257 -6.08 3.56 11.54
CA LEU A 257 -5.54 3.23 10.21
C LEU A 257 -6.42 2.23 9.47
N PHE A 258 -6.83 1.16 10.15
CA PHE A 258 -7.69 0.13 9.59
C PHE A 258 -9.05 0.71 9.18
N LYS A 259 -9.60 1.65 9.96
CA LYS A 259 -10.81 2.42 9.60
C LYS A 259 -10.61 3.18 8.29
N PHE A 260 -9.50 3.89 8.11
CA PHE A 260 -9.24 4.62 6.86
C PHE A 260 -9.07 3.69 5.66
N MET A 261 -8.37 2.57 5.83
CA MET A 261 -8.18 1.58 4.75
C MET A 261 -9.50 0.91 4.36
N MET A 262 -10.25 0.38 5.33
CA MET A 262 -11.49 -0.33 5.06
C MET A 262 -12.58 0.60 4.51
N VAL A 263 -12.69 1.84 5.03
CA VAL A 263 -13.62 2.83 4.46
C VAL A 263 -13.19 3.24 3.05
N GLY A 264 -11.89 3.28 2.76
CA GLY A 264 -11.36 3.47 1.40
C GLY A 264 -11.77 2.34 0.46
N ILE A 265 -11.47 1.10 0.82
CA ILE A 265 -11.79 -0.11 0.04
C ILE A 265 -13.31 -0.26 -0.16
N SER A 266 -14.12 0.00 0.86
CA SER A 266 -15.59 -0.09 0.75
C SER A 266 -16.19 1.05 -0.07
N LYS A 267 -15.57 2.24 -0.08
CA LYS A 267 -15.94 3.32 -1.03
C LYS A 267 -15.57 2.94 -2.46
N GLU A 268 -14.46 2.25 -2.66
CA GLU A 268 -14.01 1.77 -3.97
C GLU A 268 -14.94 0.70 -4.55
N SER A 269 -15.56 -0.14 -3.71
CA SER A 269 -16.52 -1.16 -4.15
C SER A 269 -17.95 -0.63 -4.35
N GLY A 270 -18.23 0.64 -4.05
CA GLY A 270 -19.55 1.26 -4.20
C GLY A 270 -20.64 0.68 -3.31
N ASN A 271 -20.28 -0.13 -2.31
CA ASN A 271 -21.24 -0.82 -1.45
C ASN A 271 -21.47 -0.03 -0.15
N GLU A 272 -22.51 0.80 -0.13
CA GLU A 272 -22.82 1.71 0.97
C GLU A 272 -23.07 0.99 2.32
N ASP A 273 -23.68 -0.19 2.28
CA ASP A 273 -23.95 -0.99 3.49
C ASP A 273 -22.65 -1.52 4.12
N ASN A 274 -21.72 -1.98 3.30
CA ASN A 274 -20.39 -2.41 3.78
C ASN A 274 -19.55 -1.23 4.30
N ILE A 275 -19.69 -0.03 3.71
CA ILE A 275 -19.08 1.19 4.25
C ILE A 275 -19.62 1.47 5.65
N ARG A 276 -20.95 1.42 5.83
CA ARG A 276 -21.61 1.72 7.11
C ARG A 276 -21.24 0.70 8.19
N LYS A 277 -21.30 -0.60 7.87
CA LYS A 277 -20.93 -1.68 8.78
C LYS A 277 -19.46 -1.63 9.18
N SER A 278 -18.56 -1.43 8.22
CA SER A 278 -17.12 -1.31 8.49
C SER A 278 -16.80 -0.08 9.35
N ARG A 279 -17.44 1.06 9.06
CA ARG A 279 -17.28 2.29 9.87
C ARG A 279 -17.77 2.08 11.30
N PHE A 280 -18.91 1.41 11.49
CA PHE A 280 -19.44 1.13 12.82
C PHE A 280 -18.52 0.21 13.62
N MET A 281 -18.14 -0.94 13.04
CA MET A 281 -17.28 -1.92 13.70
C MET A 281 -15.91 -1.34 14.09
N THR A 282 -15.27 -0.61 13.17
CA THR A 282 -13.95 0.01 13.45
C THR A 282 -14.04 1.15 14.47
N THR A 283 -15.17 1.87 14.52
CA THR A 283 -15.40 2.91 15.54
C THR A 283 -15.64 2.28 16.92
N ALA A 284 -16.44 1.21 16.98
CA ALA A 284 -16.68 0.47 18.22
C ALA A 284 -15.37 -0.12 18.78
N LEU A 285 -14.57 -0.77 17.93
CA LEU A 285 -13.26 -1.29 18.32
C LEU A 285 -12.34 -0.18 18.84
N SER A 286 -12.27 0.96 18.14
CA SER A 286 -11.44 2.08 18.56
C SER A 286 -11.91 2.66 19.90
N ALA A 287 -13.23 2.73 20.14
CA ALA A 287 -13.78 3.20 21.41
C ALA A 287 -13.42 2.27 22.58
N VAL A 288 -13.52 0.95 22.38
CA VAL A 288 -13.14 -0.04 23.41
C VAL A 288 -11.65 0.08 23.73
N LEU A 289 -10.79 0.12 22.70
CA LEU A 289 -9.34 0.24 22.88
C LEU A 289 -8.94 1.53 23.59
N PHE A 290 -9.60 2.64 23.27
CA PHE A 290 -9.39 3.91 23.95
C PHE A 290 -9.76 3.82 25.43
N THR A 291 -10.91 3.25 25.78
CA THR A 291 -11.35 3.10 27.17
C THR A 291 -10.39 2.23 27.96
N VAL A 292 -9.96 1.10 27.41
CA VAL A 292 -8.99 0.20 28.08
C VAL A 292 -7.65 0.92 28.30
N SER A 293 -7.14 1.61 27.26
CA SER A 293 -5.89 2.38 27.37
C SER A 293 -5.98 3.47 28.44
N ALA A 294 -7.10 4.21 28.48
CA ALA A 294 -7.32 5.27 29.47
C ALA A 294 -7.40 4.72 30.91
N VAL A 295 -8.11 3.62 31.14
CA VAL A 295 -8.20 2.99 32.47
C VAL A 295 -6.84 2.48 32.92
N CYS A 296 -6.10 1.77 32.07
CA CYS A 296 -4.75 1.30 32.39
C CYS A 296 -3.79 2.46 32.66
N PHE A 297 -3.91 3.57 31.92
CA PHE A 297 -3.12 4.78 32.14
C PHE A 297 -3.38 5.41 33.51
N ILE A 298 -4.66 5.63 33.86
CA ILE A 298 -5.04 6.22 35.15
C ILE A 298 -4.55 5.35 36.31
N LEU A 299 -4.79 4.04 36.24
CA LEU A 299 -4.32 3.11 37.27
C LEU A 299 -2.79 3.07 37.36
N SER A 300 -2.08 3.19 36.23
CA SER A 300 -0.62 3.27 36.22
C SER A 300 -0.12 4.54 36.88
N VAL A 301 -0.76 5.71 36.67
CA VAL A 301 -0.37 6.97 37.31
C VAL A 301 -0.57 6.94 38.84
N MET A 302 -1.60 6.25 39.30
CA MET A 302 -1.97 6.17 40.72
C MET A 302 -1.13 5.18 41.55
N GLN A 303 -0.43 4.25 40.88
CA GLN A 303 0.56 3.38 41.53
C GLN A 303 1.87 4.12 41.74
#